data_AF-R7TTS1-F1
#
_entry.id   AF-R7TTS1-F1
#
_cell.length_a   1.000
_cell.length_b   1.000
_cell.length_c   1.000
_cell.angle_alpha   90.00
_cell.angle_beta   90.00
_cell.angle_gamma   90.00
#
_symmetry.space_group_name_H-M   'P 1'
#
loop_
_entity.id
_entity.type
_entity.pdbx_description
1 polymer ?
#
loop_
_entity_poly.entity_id
_entity_poly.type
_entity_poly.pdbx_seq_one_letter_code
_entity_poly.pdbx_strand_id
1 'polypeptide(L)'
;MTAYFHYRAAYYFHMGGLLSKVVRGVKSAPGRSLEALRYLIWYIKLTAPYKMSTWGLYLAIRLLYIVVRSFWWLLRGVTYRRWCNERPQNYATSAHVQNIIGRYKMDPVLEFSAEYNFITSHHSFQHPEYILRDCVTLYQITESNAIFVETPPDLDVTLSDVASFMRVAQFQHAKRLIYMPIESFHKIGQQLGRPKANITFVNNTTRCGSTVLLQMFEKTGHCRSMSEPDALNCIGYLARRVSKIQVRRLLESVVRILCKPYKERKYESYVLKTTAPGIYFTDLMNELFPDSKVLFMYRNGVKVGDSLSKASVQMPILRMGYIIFVILPFFLEQQAKFAEYFCNFPDHPRKQLPSVYGCCVFTWGMVLYRYLEWRQKGFDIVGVKYEHLIANPKRNMEIILEHCGLPTLWAEASLDALVSDSQRNSPLSMKHLKALEGSVETFDINKNKIVVDLISAWCGLDYDAPKDYVAEGTITVPKDETPEKLIRI
;
A
#
# COMPACT_ATOMS: atom_id res chain seq x y z
N MET A 1 -27.77 -20.95 12.35
CA MET A 1 -27.27 -20.02 13.38
C MET A 1 -26.60 -20.73 14.58
N THR A 2 -26.66 -22.06 14.66
CA THR A 2 -26.05 -22.92 15.70
C THR A 2 -24.66 -23.49 15.34
N ALA A 3 -24.23 -23.42 14.08
CA ALA A 3 -22.89 -23.84 13.64
C ALA A 3 -21.78 -22.78 13.93
N TYR A 4 -22.15 -21.57 14.35
CA TYR A 4 -21.22 -20.46 14.59
C TYR A 4 -20.66 -20.43 16.03
N PHE A 5 -21.30 -21.15 16.96
CA PHE A 5 -20.91 -21.14 18.39
C PHE A 5 -19.87 -22.22 18.76
N HIS A 6 -19.80 -23.33 18.03
CA HIS A 6 -18.84 -24.41 18.33
C HIS A 6 -17.38 -24.08 17.96
N TYR A 7 -17.13 -23.06 17.14
CA TYR A 7 -15.77 -22.66 16.74
C TYR A 7 -15.03 -21.81 17.80
N ARG A 8 -15.73 -21.27 18.81
CA ARG A 8 -15.11 -20.38 19.84
C ARG A 8 -14.57 -21.10 21.07
N ALA A 9 -15.10 -22.27 21.42
CA ALA A 9 -14.70 -22.99 22.64
C ALA A 9 -13.35 -23.73 22.48
N ALA A 10 -13.00 -24.17 21.27
CA ALA A 10 -11.71 -24.83 21.01
C ALA A 10 -10.50 -23.87 20.99
N TYR A 11 -10.74 -22.55 20.94
CA TYR A 11 -9.69 -21.53 20.82
C TYR A 11 -9.02 -21.20 22.15
N TYR A 12 -9.70 -21.40 23.29
CA TYR A 12 -9.17 -21.03 24.62
C TYR A 12 -8.35 -22.14 25.30
N PHE A 13 -8.50 -23.41 24.90
CA PHE A 13 -7.77 -24.53 25.52
C PHE A 13 -6.37 -24.78 24.91
N HIS A 14 -5.99 -24.12 23.81
CA HIS A 14 -4.71 -24.35 23.14
C HIS A 14 -3.61 -23.30 23.41
N MET A 15 -3.91 -22.21 24.13
CA MET A 15 -2.92 -21.17 24.47
C MET A 15 -1.86 -21.63 25.49
N GLY A 16 -2.21 -22.52 26.43
CA GLY A 16 -1.28 -23.04 27.44
C GLY A 16 -0.16 -23.92 26.84
N GLY A 17 -0.49 -24.71 25.81
CA GLY A 17 0.49 -25.56 25.11
C GLY A 17 1.49 -24.75 24.28
N LEU A 18 1.04 -23.64 23.69
CA LEU A 18 1.84 -22.75 22.84
C LEU A 18 2.99 -22.09 23.63
N LEU A 19 2.70 -21.58 24.83
CA LEU A 19 3.70 -20.98 25.72
C LEU A 19 4.81 -21.98 26.10
N SER A 20 4.46 -23.23 26.39
CA SER A 20 5.46 -24.25 26.79
C SER A 20 6.41 -24.67 25.65
N LYS A 21 5.94 -24.63 24.39
CA LYS A 21 6.73 -24.98 23.21
C LYS A 21 7.66 -23.84 22.81
N VAL A 22 7.18 -22.60 22.92
CA VAL A 22 8.01 -21.39 22.73
C VAL A 22 9.14 -21.35 23.76
N VAL A 23 8.85 -21.62 25.05
CA VAL A 23 9.87 -21.64 26.11
C VAL A 23 10.95 -22.70 25.86
N ARG A 24 10.60 -23.86 25.28
CA ARG A 24 11.58 -24.90 24.95
C ARG A 24 12.48 -24.54 23.76
N GLY A 25 11.93 -23.97 22.69
CA GLY A 25 12.73 -23.52 21.53
C GLY A 25 13.68 -22.37 21.84
N VAL A 26 13.39 -21.59 22.89
CA VAL A 26 14.22 -20.49 23.38
C VAL A 26 15.46 -20.96 24.14
N LYS A 27 15.37 -22.09 24.85
CA LYS A 27 16.50 -22.61 25.64
C LYS A 27 17.63 -23.21 24.79
N SER A 28 17.38 -23.48 23.51
CA SER A 28 18.33 -24.16 22.61
C SER A 28 19.11 -23.23 21.68
N ALA A 29 18.94 -21.91 21.75
CA ALA A 29 19.55 -20.97 20.81
C ALA A 29 20.82 -20.29 21.40
N PRO A 30 21.96 -20.25 20.66
CA PRO A 30 23.22 -19.77 21.21
C PRO A 30 23.31 -18.24 21.35
N GLY A 31 23.88 -17.82 22.48
CA GLY A 31 24.54 -16.53 22.80
C GLY A 31 23.87 -15.23 22.35
N ARG A 32 24.07 -14.83 21.09
CA ARG A 32 23.59 -13.54 20.54
C ARG A 32 22.09 -13.53 20.22
N SER A 33 21.48 -14.70 20.11
CA SER A 33 20.03 -14.85 19.91
C SER A 33 19.22 -14.53 21.17
N LEU A 34 19.80 -14.64 22.36
CA LEU A 34 19.06 -14.49 23.62
C LEU A 34 18.74 -13.01 23.94
N GLU A 35 19.61 -12.07 23.59
CA GLU A 35 19.38 -10.63 23.76
C GLU A 35 18.38 -10.07 22.73
N ALA A 36 18.52 -10.44 21.46
CA ALA A 36 17.54 -10.10 20.43
C ALA A 36 16.17 -10.70 20.76
N LEU A 37 16.14 -11.93 21.28
CA LEU A 37 14.93 -12.56 21.79
C LEU A 37 14.41 -11.86 23.06
N ARG A 38 15.26 -11.42 23.99
CA ARG A 38 14.85 -10.62 25.16
C ARG A 38 14.26 -9.28 24.76
N TYR A 39 14.85 -8.58 23.81
CA TYR A 39 14.33 -7.31 23.27
C TYR A 39 13.03 -7.53 22.50
N LEU A 40 12.96 -8.57 21.67
CA LEU A 40 11.74 -8.96 20.96
C LEU A 40 10.64 -9.37 21.95
N ILE A 41 10.97 -10.14 22.98
CA ILE A 41 10.06 -10.51 24.07
C ILE A 41 9.64 -9.25 24.83
N TRP A 42 10.54 -8.32 25.14
CA TRP A 42 10.24 -7.06 25.82
C TRP A 42 9.32 -6.17 24.98
N TYR A 43 9.62 -5.98 23.70
CA TYR A 43 8.84 -5.21 22.75
C TYR A 43 7.45 -5.86 22.51
N ILE A 44 7.41 -7.16 22.26
CA ILE A 44 6.16 -7.94 22.15
C ILE A 44 5.40 -8.00 23.48
N LYS A 45 6.05 -7.87 24.64
CA LYS A 45 5.37 -7.84 25.95
C LYS A 45 4.83 -6.45 26.32
N LEU A 46 5.43 -5.36 25.84
CA LEU A 46 5.06 -4.01 26.27
C LEU A 46 4.32 -3.21 25.20
N THR A 47 4.82 -3.15 23.96
CA THR A 47 4.24 -2.24 22.96
C THR A 47 3.10 -2.88 22.17
N ALA A 48 3.25 -4.15 21.76
CA ALA A 48 2.22 -4.86 21.02
C ALA A 48 0.94 -5.10 21.85
N PRO A 49 0.99 -5.55 23.12
CA PRO A 49 -0.20 -5.82 23.92
C PRO A 49 -0.87 -4.52 24.34
N TYR A 50 -0.10 -3.45 24.56
CA TYR A 50 -0.67 -2.12 24.78
C TYR A 50 -1.41 -1.61 23.55
N LYS A 51 -0.80 -1.63 22.36
CA LYS A 51 -1.44 -1.23 21.10
C LYS A 51 -2.66 -2.08 20.75
N MET A 52 -2.58 -3.39 20.97
CA MET A 52 -3.69 -4.33 20.77
C MET A 52 -4.82 -4.10 21.79
N SER A 53 -4.50 -3.87 23.06
CA SER A 53 -5.50 -3.58 24.11
C SER A 53 -6.21 -2.25 23.87
N THR A 54 -5.47 -1.20 23.52
CA THR A 54 -6.03 0.12 23.18
C THR A 54 -6.87 0.06 21.92
N TRP A 55 -6.43 -0.69 20.90
CA TRP A 55 -7.22 -0.96 19.70
C TRP A 55 -8.50 -1.75 20.02
N GLY A 56 -8.40 -2.80 20.83
CA GLY A 56 -9.55 -3.59 21.28
C GLY A 56 -10.55 -2.77 22.09
N LEU A 57 -10.07 -1.91 22.98
CA LEU A 57 -10.89 -0.95 23.72
C LEU A 57 -11.59 0.03 22.77
N TYR A 58 -10.86 0.61 21.82
CA TYR A 58 -11.44 1.48 20.80
C TYR A 58 -12.54 0.78 20.00
N LEU A 59 -12.32 -0.47 19.56
CA LEU A 59 -13.33 -1.26 18.85
C LEU A 59 -14.56 -1.53 19.70
N ALA A 60 -14.39 -1.82 21.00
CA ALA A 60 -15.49 -2.01 21.94
C ALA A 60 -16.32 -0.73 22.12
N ILE A 61 -15.66 0.42 22.33
CA ILE A 61 -16.31 1.74 22.42
C ILE A 61 -17.05 2.06 21.13
N ARG A 62 -16.40 1.83 19.97
CA ARG A 62 -17.01 2.04 18.65
C ARG A 62 -18.25 1.16 18.47
N LEU A 63 -18.19 -0.12 18.84
CA LEU A 63 -19.31 -1.04 18.72
C LEU A 63 -20.51 -0.55 19.55
N LEU A 64 -20.28 -0.19 20.83
CA LEU A 64 -21.30 0.38 21.69
C LEU A 64 -21.91 1.65 21.09
N TYR A 65 -21.07 2.55 20.60
CA TYR A 65 -21.51 3.78 19.95
C TYR A 65 -22.34 3.50 18.69
N ILE A 66 -21.96 2.52 17.86
CA ILE A 66 -22.72 2.15 16.66
C ILE A 66 -24.13 1.69 17.03
N VAL A 67 -24.30 0.91 18.09
CA VAL A 67 -25.62 0.47 18.56
C VAL A 67 -26.48 1.67 18.92
N VAL A 68 -25.98 2.55 19.80
CA VAL A 68 -26.70 3.77 20.23
C VAL A 68 -27.01 4.68 19.05
N ARG A 69 -26.02 4.91 18.18
CA ARG A 69 -26.17 5.73 16.96
C ARG A 69 -27.22 5.15 16.02
N SER A 70 -27.24 3.83 15.83
CA SER A 70 -28.17 3.17 14.89
C SER A 70 -29.61 3.33 15.36
N PHE A 71 -29.86 3.20 16.67
CA PHE A 71 -31.14 3.51 17.28
C PHE A 71 -31.53 4.98 17.05
N TRP A 72 -30.60 5.92 17.31
CA TRP A 72 -30.84 7.34 17.08
C TRP A 72 -31.12 7.69 15.61
N TRP A 73 -30.38 7.07 14.68
CA TRP A 73 -30.56 7.25 13.24
C TRP A 73 -31.88 6.68 12.74
N LEU A 74 -32.35 5.58 13.34
CA LEU A 74 -33.67 5.03 13.08
C LEU A 74 -34.77 6.04 13.49
N LEU A 75 -34.70 6.54 14.73
CA LEU A 75 -35.68 7.52 15.24
C LEU A 75 -35.73 8.81 14.41
N ARG A 76 -34.58 9.28 13.91
CA ARG A 76 -34.48 10.49 13.07
C ARG A 76 -34.71 10.27 11.58
N GLY A 77 -35.05 9.04 11.15
CA GLY A 77 -35.24 8.70 9.74
C GLY A 77 -33.97 8.72 8.87
N VAL A 78 -32.79 8.87 9.48
CA VAL A 78 -31.49 8.83 8.77
C VAL A 78 -31.26 7.46 8.15
N THR A 79 -31.57 6.38 8.87
CA THR A 79 -31.46 5.00 8.37
C THR A 79 -32.35 4.78 7.16
N TYR A 80 -33.61 5.24 7.24
CA TYR A 80 -34.57 5.15 6.13
C TYR A 80 -34.07 5.91 4.90
N ARG A 81 -33.66 7.17 5.08
CA ARG A 81 -33.15 8.00 3.97
C ARG A 81 -31.88 7.39 3.35
N ARG A 82 -30.96 6.85 4.15
CA ARG A 82 -29.77 6.15 3.66
C ARG A 82 -30.16 4.98 2.75
N TRP A 83 -31.11 4.14 3.18
CA TRP A 83 -31.60 3.02 2.38
C TRP A 83 -32.28 3.48 1.07
N CYS A 84 -33.12 4.52 1.13
CA CYS A 84 -33.71 5.08 -0.09
C CYS A 84 -32.62 5.59 -1.06
N ASN A 85 -31.57 6.23 -0.54
CA ASN A 85 -30.47 6.79 -1.33
C ASN A 85 -29.59 5.75 -2.03
N GLU A 86 -29.68 4.46 -1.68
CA GLU A 86 -29.03 3.38 -2.43
C GLU A 86 -29.63 3.21 -3.83
N ARG A 87 -30.87 3.68 -4.04
CA ARG A 87 -31.57 3.61 -5.31
C ARG A 87 -31.06 4.69 -6.28
N PRO A 88 -30.76 4.37 -7.55
CA PRO A 88 -30.23 5.33 -8.53
C PRO A 88 -31.09 6.59 -8.73
N GLN A 89 -32.41 6.51 -8.50
CA GLN A 89 -33.33 7.64 -8.63
C GLN A 89 -33.04 8.75 -7.60
N ASN A 90 -32.46 8.40 -6.46
CA ASN A 90 -32.16 9.32 -5.37
C ASN A 90 -30.72 9.86 -5.44
N TYR A 91 -30.15 9.92 -6.66
CA TYR A 91 -28.80 10.41 -6.92
C TYR A 91 -28.56 11.79 -6.31
N ALA A 92 -29.53 12.71 -6.36
CA ALA A 92 -29.34 14.08 -5.90
C ALA A 92 -29.04 14.23 -4.41
N THR A 93 -29.28 13.19 -3.60
CA THR A 93 -29.05 13.19 -2.15
C THR A 93 -28.21 12.01 -1.70
N SER A 94 -27.55 11.28 -2.62
CA SER A 94 -26.91 10.01 -2.28
C SER A 94 -25.57 10.14 -1.56
N ALA A 95 -24.97 11.33 -1.48
CA ALA A 95 -23.76 11.55 -0.71
C ALA A 95 -24.09 11.78 0.78
N HIS A 96 -23.89 10.77 1.62
CA HIS A 96 -24.11 10.85 3.07
C HIS A 96 -22.86 11.39 3.78
N VAL A 97 -22.91 12.66 4.16
CA VAL A 97 -21.86 13.34 4.92
C VAL A 97 -22.01 13.05 6.42
N GLN A 98 -20.89 12.72 7.06
CA GLN A 98 -20.81 12.37 8.48
C GLN A 98 -19.65 13.10 9.15
N ASN A 99 -19.91 13.67 10.33
CA ASN A 99 -18.86 14.28 11.15
C ASN A 99 -18.04 13.19 11.84
N ILE A 100 -16.73 13.37 11.93
CA ILE A 100 -15.85 12.50 12.70
C ILE A 100 -15.83 12.99 14.15
N ILE A 101 -16.20 12.12 15.09
CA ILE A 101 -16.15 12.41 16.54
C ILE A 101 -14.99 11.71 17.25
N GLY A 102 -14.45 10.66 16.64
CA GLY A 102 -13.31 9.91 17.17
C GLY A 102 -12.63 9.15 16.05
N ARG A 103 -11.34 8.88 16.21
CA ARG A 103 -10.55 8.11 15.23
C ARG A 103 -9.46 7.32 15.93
N TYR A 104 -9.14 6.15 15.42
CA TYR A 104 -8.01 5.34 15.89
C TYR A 104 -7.55 4.36 14.80
N LYS A 105 -6.23 4.22 14.66
CA LYS A 105 -5.55 3.23 13.83
C LYS A 105 -4.50 2.54 14.70
N MET A 106 -4.44 1.22 14.64
CA MET A 106 -3.42 0.45 15.37
C MET A 106 -2.05 0.59 14.70
N ASP A 107 -2.04 0.59 13.36
CA ASP A 107 -0.84 0.77 12.55
C ASP A 107 -1.11 1.86 11.50
N PRO A 108 -0.71 3.12 11.75
CA PRO A 108 -1.05 4.21 10.85
C PRO A 108 -0.44 4.02 9.45
N VAL A 109 0.66 3.26 9.32
CA VAL A 109 1.37 3.09 8.06
C VAL A 109 0.85 1.89 7.28
N LEU A 110 0.69 0.72 7.91
CA LEU A 110 0.30 -0.50 7.20
C LEU A 110 -1.22 -0.70 7.13
N GLU A 111 -1.97 -0.22 8.13
CA GLU A 111 -3.40 -0.46 8.20
C GLU A 111 -4.14 0.26 7.07
N PHE A 112 -4.84 -0.53 6.25
CA PHE A 112 -5.70 -0.03 5.19
C PHE A 112 -6.70 0.97 5.74
N SER A 113 -6.99 1.97 4.93
CA SER A 113 -8.10 2.88 5.13
C SER A 113 -9.39 2.09 5.26
N ALA A 114 -10.01 2.18 6.44
CA ALA A 114 -11.24 1.49 6.74
C ALA A 114 -12.23 2.41 7.47
N GLU A 115 -13.52 2.19 7.23
CA GLU A 115 -14.59 2.86 7.98
C GLU A 115 -14.51 2.65 9.50
N TYR A 116 -13.90 1.54 9.93
CA TYR A 116 -13.79 1.25 11.36
C TYR A 116 -12.72 2.08 12.07
N ASN A 117 -11.88 2.80 11.32
CA ASN A 117 -10.92 3.75 11.87
C ASN A 117 -11.57 5.02 12.42
N PHE A 118 -12.88 5.20 12.21
CA PHE A 118 -13.62 6.37 12.67
C PHE A 118 -14.87 5.99 13.46
N ILE A 119 -15.20 6.89 14.37
CA ILE A 119 -16.50 7.01 15.01
C ILE A 119 -17.15 8.27 14.45
N THR A 120 -18.36 8.14 13.91
CA THR A 120 -18.99 9.21 13.12
C THR A 120 -20.45 9.45 13.49
N SER A 121 -20.89 10.70 13.35
CA SER A 121 -22.29 11.12 13.50
C SER A 121 -22.85 11.66 12.17
N HIS A 122 -24.16 11.56 11.96
CA HIS A 122 -24.80 12.07 10.76
C HIS A 122 -24.69 13.60 10.71
N HIS A 123 -24.32 14.15 9.56
CA HIS A 123 -24.33 15.58 9.29
C HIS A 123 -25.44 15.94 8.30
N SER A 124 -25.37 15.42 7.07
CA SER A 124 -26.33 15.75 6.01
C SER A 124 -26.31 14.73 4.88
N PHE A 125 -27.33 14.77 4.02
CA PHE A 125 -27.30 14.17 2.69
C PHE A 125 -27.11 15.28 1.66
N GLN A 126 -26.19 15.08 0.71
CA GLN A 126 -25.75 16.07 -0.26
C GLN A 126 -25.79 15.50 -1.68
N HIS A 127 -25.68 16.39 -2.67
CA HIS A 127 -25.45 15.99 -4.05
C HIS A 127 -24.07 15.32 -4.21
N PRO A 128 -23.92 14.29 -5.05
CA PRO A 128 -22.63 13.63 -5.31
C PRO A 128 -21.52 14.57 -5.76
N GLU A 129 -21.84 15.68 -6.43
CA GLU A 129 -20.85 16.73 -6.77
C GLU A 129 -20.15 17.34 -5.55
N TYR A 130 -20.65 17.15 -4.33
CA TYR A 130 -19.95 17.51 -3.10
C TYR A 130 -18.51 16.97 -3.07
N ILE A 131 -18.28 15.77 -3.62
CA ILE A 131 -16.96 15.15 -3.66
C ILE A 131 -16.01 15.77 -4.69
N LEU A 132 -16.48 16.68 -5.54
CA LEU A 132 -15.65 17.37 -6.52
C LEU A 132 -14.88 18.55 -5.93
N ARG A 133 -15.17 18.95 -4.68
CA ARG A 133 -14.37 19.96 -3.96
C ARG A 133 -12.92 19.52 -3.81
N ASP A 134 -11.99 20.45 -3.90
CA ASP A 134 -10.55 20.19 -3.86
C ASP A 134 -10.11 19.53 -2.55
N CYS A 135 -10.72 19.90 -1.42
CA CYS A 135 -10.45 19.32 -0.09
C CYS A 135 -11.12 17.96 0.17
N VAL A 136 -11.84 17.40 -0.80
CA VAL A 136 -12.45 16.08 -0.69
C VAL A 136 -11.67 15.09 -1.54
N THR A 137 -11.14 14.04 -0.91
CA THR A 137 -10.35 13.00 -1.58
C THR A 137 -10.93 11.61 -1.32
N LEU A 138 -10.77 10.73 -2.31
CA LEU A 138 -11.24 9.36 -2.21
C LEU A 138 -10.35 8.57 -1.24
N TYR A 139 -10.97 7.97 -0.22
CA TYR A 139 -10.28 7.31 0.90
C TYR A 139 -10.30 5.79 0.76
N GLN A 140 -11.46 5.20 0.47
CA GLN A 140 -11.63 3.76 0.37
C GLN A 140 -12.77 3.41 -0.60
N ILE A 141 -12.69 2.24 -1.23
CA ILE A 141 -13.80 1.60 -1.95
C ILE A 141 -14.16 0.28 -1.26
N THR A 142 -15.46 0.02 -1.12
CA THR A 142 -16.02 -1.26 -0.71
C THR A 142 -16.92 -1.82 -1.82
N GLU A 143 -17.50 -3.01 -1.60
CA GLU A 143 -18.42 -3.62 -2.57
C GLU A 143 -19.68 -2.76 -2.82
N SER A 144 -20.10 -1.95 -1.84
CA SER A 144 -21.36 -1.20 -1.90
C SER A 144 -21.19 0.32 -1.85
N ASN A 145 -20.04 0.83 -1.41
CA ASN A 145 -19.85 2.25 -1.19
C ASN A 145 -18.44 2.72 -1.58
N ALA A 146 -18.37 3.94 -2.12
CA ALA A 146 -17.17 4.75 -2.12
C ALA A 146 -17.16 5.66 -0.89
N ILE A 147 -16.02 5.73 -0.21
CA ILE A 147 -15.83 6.52 1.00
C ILE A 147 -14.79 7.60 0.72
N PHE A 148 -15.14 8.84 1.02
CA PHE A 148 -14.28 10.00 0.88
C PHE A 148 -13.99 10.63 2.23
N VAL A 149 -12.90 11.38 2.30
CA VAL A 149 -12.57 12.25 3.43
C VAL A 149 -12.59 13.71 2.98
N GLU A 150 -13.17 14.57 3.81
CA GLU A 150 -13.04 16.02 3.70
C GLU A 150 -11.96 16.50 4.69
N THR A 151 -10.97 17.24 4.21
CA THR A 151 -9.89 17.83 5.01
C THR A 151 -10.02 19.36 5.10
N PRO A 152 -9.17 20.09 5.86
CA PRO A 152 -9.11 21.54 5.74
C PRO A 152 -8.99 22.00 4.27
N PRO A 153 -9.65 23.11 3.88
CA PRO A 153 -9.68 23.58 2.49
C PRO A 153 -8.28 23.95 1.94
N ASP A 154 -7.40 24.41 2.83
CA ASP A 154 -6.03 24.84 2.60
C ASP A 154 -5.00 23.68 2.63
N LEU A 155 -5.45 22.44 2.83
CA LEU A 155 -4.57 21.28 2.98
C LEU A 155 -4.72 20.30 1.81
N ASP A 156 -3.64 20.13 1.03
CA ASP A 156 -3.54 19.05 0.05
C ASP A 156 -2.86 17.81 0.66
N VAL A 157 -3.67 16.79 0.95
CA VAL A 157 -3.23 15.51 1.51
C VAL A 157 -2.34 14.67 0.58
N THR A 158 -2.18 15.10 -0.69
CA THR A 158 -1.29 14.41 -1.64
C THR A 158 0.17 14.87 -1.53
N LEU A 159 0.43 16.01 -0.89
CA LEU A 159 1.77 16.56 -0.72
C LEU A 159 2.60 15.78 0.30
N SER A 160 3.84 15.49 -0.06
CA SER A 160 4.81 14.78 0.77
C SER A 160 5.18 15.50 2.05
N ASP A 161 5.04 16.82 2.08
CA ASP A 161 5.29 17.66 3.25
C ASP A 161 4.22 17.46 4.34
N VAL A 162 3.01 17.05 3.97
CA VAL A 162 1.93 16.72 4.90
C VAL A 162 2.15 15.33 5.49
N ALA A 163 2.30 14.31 4.65
CA ALA A 163 2.72 12.97 5.06
C ALA A 163 3.34 12.19 3.90
N SER A 164 4.17 11.19 4.23
CA SER A 164 4.82 10.32 3.22
C SER A 164 3.86 9.38 2.47
N PHE A 165 2.65 9.20 2.99
CA PHE A 165 1.61 8.35 2.40
C PHE A 165 0.28 9.08 2.46
N MET A 166 -0.43 9.15 1.34
CA MET A 166 -1.69 9.89 1.23
C MET A 166 -2.72 9.39 2.25
N ARG A 167 -2.81 8.06 2.46
CA ARG A 167 -3.71 7.47 3.46
C ARG A 167 -3.46 7.94 4.89
N VAL A 168 -2.20 8.26 5.24
CA VAL A 168 -1.82 8.76 6.57
C VAL A 168 -2.31 10.20 6.72
N ALA A 169 -2.03 11.06 5.73
CA ALA A 169 -2.51 12.44 5.72
C ALA A 169 -4.04 12.50 5.77
N GLN A 170 -4.72 11.70 4.93
CA GLN A 170 -6.17 11.57 4.92
C GLN A 170 -6.70 11.20 6.31
N PHE A 171 -6.16 10.16 6.94
CA PHE A 171 -6.60 9.73 8.28
C PHE A 171 -6.38 10.80 9.36
N GLN A 172 -5.21 11.45 9.35
CA GLN A 172 -4.84 12.45 10.36
C GLN A 172 -5.67 13.72 10.24
N HIS A 173 -5.95 14.18 9.01
CA HIS A 173 -6.58 15.48 8.76
C HIS A 173 -8.06 15.42 8.38
N ALA A 174 -8.66 14.22 8.29
CA ALA A 174 -10.09 14.08 8.01
C ALA A 174 -10.94 14.84 9.05
N LYS A 175 -11.87 15.67 8.57
CA LYS A 175 -12.91 16.34 9.36
C LYS A 175 -14.25 15.62 9.23
N ARG A 176 -14.55 15.16 8.02
CA ARG A 176 -15.79 14.43 7.70
C ARG A 176 -15.50 13.22 6.83
N LEU A 177 -16.38 12.22 6.93
CA LEU A 177 -16.49 11.14 5.96
C LEU A 177 -17.70 11.37 5.06
N ILE A 178 -17.57 11.00 3.80
CA ILE A 178 -18.69 11.01 2.84
C ILE A 178 -18.85 9.60 2.31
N TYR A 179 -20.00 9.00 2.58
CA TYR A 179 -20.39 7.70 2.05
C TYR A 179 -21.23 7.91 0.80
N MET A 180 -20.86 7.26 -0.29
CA MET A 180 -21.57 7.32 -1.55
C MET A 180 -21.86 5.91 -2.06
N PRO A 181 -23.11 5.55 -2.34
CA PRO A 181 -23.45 4.28 -2.97
C PRO A 181 -22.67 4.07 -4.27
N ILE A 182 -22.21 2.85 -4.52
CA ILE A 182 -21.27 2.59 -5.63
C ILE A 182 -21.83 2.97 -7.01
N GLU A 183 -23.14 2.83 -7.22
CA GLU A 183 -23.79 3.27 -8.46
C GLU A 183 -23.74 4.79 -8.65
N SER A 184 -23.90 5.55 -7.57
CA SER A 184 -23.74 7.02 -7.62
C SER A 184 -22.28 7.40 -7.86
N PHE A 185 -21.34 6.66 -7.28
CA PHE A 185 -19.90 6.82 -7.51
C PHE A 185 -19.51 6.57 -8.97
N HIS A 186 -20.01 5.50 -9.58
CA HIS A 186 -19.81 5.23 -11.00
C HIS A 186 -20.40 6.32 -11.88
N LYS A 187 -21.60 6.82 -11.56
CA LYS A 187 -22.25 7.89 -12.32
C LYS A 187 -21.44 9.19 -12.29
N ILE A 188 -20.96 9.63 -11.12
CA ILE A 188 -20.12 10.84 -11.04
C ILE A 188 -18.76 10.64 -11.72
N GLY A 189 -18.15 9.45 -11.59
CA GLY A 189 -16.92 9.10 -12.31
C GLY A 189 -17.12 9.10 -13.84
N GLN A 190 -18.28 8.67 -14.33
CA GLN A 190 -18.62 8.73 -15.75
C GLN A 190 -18.77 10.17 -16.24
N GLN A 191 -19.42 11.04 -15.46
CA GLN A 191 -19.62 12.45 -15.78
C GLN A 191 -18.30 13.23 -15.90
N LEU A 192 -17.28 12.87 -15.11
CA LEU A 192 -15.95 13.46 -15.23
C LEU A 192 -15.24 13.13 -16.55
N GLY A 193 -15.64 12.04 -17.22
CA GLY A 193 -14.97 11.55 -18.42
C GLY A 193 -13.57 11.00 -18.14
N ARG A 194 -12.77 10.80 -19.19
CA ARG A 194 -11.36 10.38 -19.05
C ARG A 194 -10.52 11.55 -18.52
N PRO A 195 -9.51 11.29 -17.66
CA PRO A 195 -8.56 12.33 -17.28
C PRO A 195 -7.90 12.94 -18.52
N LYS A 196 -7.79 14.27 -18.55
CA LYS A 196 -7.19 15.00 -19.69
C LYS A 196 -5.67 15.13 -19.59
N ALA A 197 -5.13 14.99 -18.38
CA ALA A 197 -3.70 15.04 -18.11
C ALA A 197 -3.08 13.64 -18.23
N ASN A 198 -1.76 13.59 -18.39
CA ASN A 198 -1.03 12.33 -18.46
C ASN A 198 -1.20 11.55 -17.15
N ILE A 199 -1.21 10.22 -17.25
CA ILE A 199 -1.27 9.33 -16.09
C ILE A 199 -0.03 8.46 -16.09
N THR A 200 0.68 8.45 -14.98
CA THR A 200 1.80 7.55 -14.74
C THR A 200 1.50 6.67 -13.53
N PHE A 201 1.41 5.36 -13.74
CA PHE A 201 1.32 4.40 -12.64
C PHE A 201 2.72 4.01 -12.18
N VAL A 202 2.94 3.97 -10.87
CA VAL A 202 4.23 3.56 -10.28
C VAL A 202 4.03 2.33 -9.40
N ASN A 203 4.32 1.17 -9.97
CA ASN A 203 4.40 -0.10 -9.25
C ASN A 203 5.77 -0.24 -8.58
N ASN A 204 5.87 -1.05 -7.52
CA ASN A 204 7.12 -1.15 -6.79
C ASN A 204 7.26 -2.41 -5.92
N THR A 205 8.50 -2.80 -5.59
CA THR A 205 8.80 -3.95 -4.72
C THR A 205 8.69 -3.67 -3.22
N THR A 206 8.19 -2.50 -2.81
CA THR A 206 8.23 -1.97 -1.43
C THR A 206 9.66 -1.67 -0.94
N ARG A 207 9.85 -0.57 -0.20
CA ARG A 207 11.18 -0.12 0.31
C ARG A 207 12.28 0.05 -0.75
N CYS A 208 11.90 0.21 -2.00
CA CYS A 208 12.81 0.42 -3.13
C CYS A 208 13.00 1.90 -3.50
N GLY A 209 12.57 2.85 -2.67
CA GLY A 209 12.68 4.28 -2.97
C GLY A 209 11.54 4.88 -3.81
N SER A 210 10.43 4.15 -4.02
CA SER A 210 9.25 4.66 -4.74
C SER A 210 8.65 5.94 -4.17
N THR A 211 8.74 6.15 -2.85
CA THR A 211 8.34 7.41 -2.23
C THR A 211 9.26 8.57 -2.61
N VAL A 212 10.57 8.33 -2.78
CA VAL A 212 11.53 9.36 -3.23
C VAL A 212 11.22 9.76 -4.67
N LEU A 213 11.09 8.78 -5.58
CA LEU A 213 10.74 9.05 -6.98
C LEU A 213 9.45 9.88 -7.10
N LEU A 214 8.44 9.52 -6.32
CA LEU A 214 7.17 10.24 -6.32
C LEU A 214 7.31 11.69 -5.82
N GLN A 215 8.21 11.95 -4.86
CA GLN A 215 8.55 13.30 -4.42
C GLN A 215 9.34 14.05 -5.48
N MET A 216 10.20 13.39 -6.26
CA MET A 216 10.88 14.02 -7.40
C MET A 216 9.86 14.54 -8.42
N PHE A 217 8.82 13.75 -8.74
CA PHE A 217 7.70 14.23 -9.55
C PHE A 217 6.94 15.39 -8.89
N GLU A 218 6.68 15.34 -7.58
CA GLU A 218 5.99 16.41 -6.84
C GLU A 218 6.76 17.74 -6.90
N LYS A 219 8.09 17.70 -6.72
CA LYS A 219 8.95 18.90 -6.71
C LYS A 219 9.10 19.55 -8.08
N THR A 220 8.69 18.89 -9.17
CA THR A 220 8.53 19.57 -10.47
C THR A 220 7.50 20.70 -10.42
N GLY A 221 6.52 20.64 -9.51
CA GLY A 221 5.43 21.61 -9.45
C GLY A 221 4.33 21.40 -10.49
N HIS A 222 4.55 20.57 -11.51
CA HIS A 222 3.62 20.29 -12.61
C HIS A 222 2.87 18.97 -12.47
N CYS A 223 3.37 18.05 -11.64
CA CYS A 223 2.77 16.74 -11.41
C CYS A 223 1.99 16.70 -10.10
N ARG A 224 0.85 16.01 -10.09
CA ARG A 224 0.19 15.59 -8.86
C ARG A 224 0.57 14.17 -8.51
N SER A 225 1.38 14.05 -7.50
CA SER A 225 1.91 12.78 -7.00
C SER A 225 1.05 12.23 -5.86
N MET A 226 0.55 11.00 -5.99
CA MET A 226 -0.27 10.36 -4.95
C MET A 226 0.38 9.06 -4.48
N SER A 227 0.85 9.04 -3.23
CA SER A 227 1.52 7.89 -2.61
C SER A 227 0.50 6.94 -2.02
N GLU A 228 0.31 5.80 -2.69
CA GLU A 228 -0.51 4.67 -2.24
C GLU A 228 -1.97 5.04 -1.92
N PRO A 229 -2.76 5.57 -2.89
CA PRO A 229 -4.18 5.79 -2.68
C PRO A 229 -4.87 4.47 -2.35
N ASP A 230 -5.40 4.33 -1.13
CA ASP A 230 -5.96 3.05 -0.69
C ASP A 230 -7.16 2.62 -1.52
N ALA A 231 -7.96 3.56 -2.03
CA ALA A 231 -9.02 3.25 -2.98
C ALA A 231 -8.54 2.50 -4.22
N LEU A 232 -7.34 2.80 -4.72
CA LEU A 232 -6.71 2.09 -5.83
C LEU A 232 -6.17 0.73 -5.37
N ASN A 233 -5.51 0.68 -4.21
CA ASN A 233 -4.99 -0.57 -3.64
C ASN A 233 -6.11 -1.58 -3.29
N CYS A 234 -7.28 -1.11 -2.88
CA CYS A 234 -8.45 -1.92 -2.54
C CYS A 234 -9.00 -2.68 -3.76
N ILE A 235 -8.75 -2.23 -4.99
CA ILE A 235 -9.21 -2.91 -6.21
C ILE A 235 -8.66 -4.33 -6.28
N GLY A 236 -7.37 -4.54 -5.96
CA GLY A 236 -6.78 -5.88 -5.93
C GLY A 236 -7.48 -6.82 -4.94
N TYR A 237 -7.94 -6.30 -3.80
CA TYR A 237 -8.71 -7.07 -2.81
C TYR A 237 -10.14 -7.37 -3.29
N LEU A 238 -10.81 -6.36 -3.87
CA LEU A 238 -12.17 -6.49 -4.36
C LEU A 238 -12.26 -7.39 -5.58
N ALA A 239 -11.22 -7.46 -6.41
CA ALA A 239 -11.19 -8.26 -7.63
C ALA A 239 -11.43 -9.76 -7.44
N ARG A 240 -11.36 -10.23 -6.20
CA ARG A 240 -11.64 -11.62 -5.82
C ARG A 240 -13.06 -11.85 -5.33
N ARG A 241 -13.80 -10.78 -5.03
CA ARG A 241 -15.16 -10.83 -4.46
C ARG A 241 -16.22 -10.35 -5.43
N VAL A 242 -15.81 -9.56 -6.43
CA VAL A 242 -16.71 -8.99 -7.43
C VAL A 242 -16.34 -9.52 -8.82
N SER A 243 -17.27 -9.44 -9.75
CA SER A 243 -17.04 -9.87 -11.13
C SER A 243 -15.95 -9.02 -11.80
N LYS A 244 -15.25 -9.58 -12.81
CA LYS A 244 -14.26 -8.83 -13.60
C LYS A 244 -14.83 -7.53 -14.17
N ILE A 245 -16.09 -7.54 -14.62
CA ILE A 245 -16.79 -6.34 -15.13
C ILE A 245 -16.89 -5.26 -14.05
N GLN A 246 -17.23 -5.63 -12.81
CA GLN A 246 -17.28 -4.70 -11.69
C GLN A 246 -15.88 -4.16 -11.35
N VAL A 247 -14.83 -5.00 -11.36
CA VAL A 247 -13.45 -4.55 -11.13
C VAL A 247 -13.04 -3.49 -12.14
N ARG A 248 -13.32 -3.72 -13.43
CA ARG A 248 -13.04 -2.76 -14.52
C ARG A 248 -13.73 -1.43 -14.25
N ARG A 249 -15.04 -1.47 -14.02
CA ARG A 249 -15.87 -0.28 -13.76
C ARG A 249 -15.40 0.49 -12.51
N LEU A 250 -14.99 -0.23 -11.47
CA LEU A 250 -14.42 0.33 -10.25
C LEU A 250 -13.09 1.01 -10.52
N LEU A 251 -12.15 0.34 -11.19
CA LEU A 251 -10.85 0.90 -11.51
C LEU A 251 -10.97 2.16 -12.37
N GLU A 252 -11.82 2.14 -13.40
CA GLU A 252 -12.12 3.32 -14.22
C GLU A 252 -12.62 4.49 -13.37
N SER A 253 -13.60 4.23 -12.50
CA SER A 253 -14.21 5.27 -11.67
C SER A 253 -13.24 5.81 -10.62
N VAL A 254 -12.42 4.94 -10.02
CA VAL A 254 -11.37 5.31 -9.07
C VAL A 254 -10.35 6.22 -9.72
N VAL A 255 -9.80 5.85 -10.87
CA VAL A 255 -8.78 6.66 -11.56
C VAL A 255 -9.36 8.00 -12.00
N ARG A 256 -10.56 8.03 -12.58
CA ARG A 256 -11.23 9.30 -12.98
C ARG A 256 -11.43 10.26 -11.81
N ILE A 257 -11.77 9.72 -10.63
CA ILE A 257 -12.02 10.52 -9.43
C ILE A 257 -10.72 10.96 -8.75
N LEU A 258 -9.70 10.10 -8.70
CA LEU A 258 -8.36 10.47 -8.21
C LEU A 258 -7.73 11.54 -9.10
N CYS A 259 -7.99 11.50 -10.41
CA CYS A 259 -7.51 12.45 -11.41
C CYS A 259 -8.53 13.52 -11.78
N LYS A 260 -9.50 13.83 -10.89
CA LYS A 260 -10.48 14.88 -11.16
C LYS A 260 -9.79 16.25 -11.34
N PRO A 261 -10.40 17.20 -12.08
CA PRO A 261 -9.91 18.57 -12.15
C PRO A 261 -9.98 19.28 -10.79
N TYR A 262 -8.98 20.11 -10.50
CA TYR A 262 -8.93 20.96 -9.30
C TYR A 262 -9.12 22.41 -9.72
N LYS A 263 -9.80 23.20 -8.89
CA LYS A 263 -10.16 24.59 -9.24
C LYS A 263 -8.96 25.52 -9.18
N GLU A 264 -8.12 25.35 -8.16
CA GLU A 264 -7.01 26.27 -7.88
C GLU A 264 -5.72 25.90 -8.61
N ARG A 265 -5.57 24.63 -9.00
CA ARG A 265 -4.34 24.12 -9.60
C ARG A 265 -4.61 23.19 -10.77
N LYS A 266 -3.93 23.46 -11.88
CA LYS A 266 -3.87 22.57 -13.03
C LYS A 266 -2.59 21.75 -12.94
N TYR A 267 -2.72 20.45 -13.16
CA TYR A 267 -1.60 19.53 -13.23
C TYR A 267 -1.49 19.01 -14.65
N GLU A 268 -0.27 18.88 -15.13
CA GLU A 268 0.02 18.34 -16.47
C GLU A 268 0.08 16.81 -16.45
N SER A 269 0.36 16.24 -15.28
CA SER A 269 0.39 14.79 -15.07
C SER A 269 -0.08 14.39 -13.67
N TYR A 270 -0.69 13.21 -13.58
CA TYR A 270 -1.02 12.52 -12.33
C TYR A 270 -0.14 11.29 -12.19
N VAL A 271 0.60 11.21 -11.08
CA VAL A 271 1.50 10.08 -10.78
C VAL A 271 0.91 9.27 -9.63
N LEU A 272 0.43 8.07 -9.94
CA LEU A 272 -0.30 7.18 -9.04
C LEU A 272 0.60 6.03 -8.61
N LYS A 273 1.20 6.13 -7.43
CA LYS A 273 1.99 5.04 -6.86
C LYS A 273 1.08 4.05 -6.14
N THR A 274 1.15 2.78 -6.50
CA THR A 274 0.44 1.68 -5.82
C THR A 274 1.28 1.08 -4.69
N THR A 275 0.68 0.26 -3.83
CA THR A 275 1.44 -0.67 -2.99
C THR A 275 1.99 -1.82 -3.83
N ALA A 276 2.88 -2.66 -3.28
CA ALA A 276 3.44 -3.81 -4.03
C ALA A 276 2.39 -4.70 -4.73
N PRO A 277 1.25 -5.05 -4.11
CA PRO A 277 0.17 -5.78 -4.80
C PRO A 277 -0.44 -5.06 -6.00
N GLY A 278 -0.13 -3.76 -6.18
CA GLY A 278 -0.48 -2.95 -7.34
C GLY A 278 -0.17 -3.58 -8.69
N ILE A 279 0.96 -4.30 -8.76
CA ILE A 279 1.47 -4.83 -10.02
C ILE A 279 0.56 -5.88 -10.65
N TYR A 280 -0.28 -6.56 -9.86
CA TYR A 280 -1.13 -7.66 -10.33
C TYR A 280 -2.34 -7.20 -11.16
N PHE A 281 -2.58 -5.90 -11.25
CA PHE A 281 -3.63 -5.33 -12.08
C PHE A 281 -3.09 -4.30 -13.08
N THR A 282 -1.78 -4.36 -13.38
CA THR A 282 -1.13 -3.50 -14.38
C THR A 282 -1.69 -3.73 -15.78
N ASP A 283 -1.97 -4.99 -16.13
CA ASP A 283 -2.61 -5.36 -17.39
C ASP A 283 -3.93 -4.61 -17.57
N LEU A 284 -4.74 -4.60 -16.52
CA LEU A 284 -6.03 -3.91 -16.52
C LEU A 284 -5.88 -2.39 -16.53
N MET A 285 -4.87 -1.84 -15.83
CA MET A 285 -4.56 -0.40 -15.92
C MET A 285 -4.24 0.01 -17.36
N ASN A 286 -3.35 -0.73 -18.03
CA ASN A 286 -2.96 -0.46 -19.41
C ASN A 286 -4.12 -0.62 -20.38
N GLU A 287 -4.97 -1.63 -20.16
CA GLU A 287 -6.15 -1.84 -21.01
C GLU A 287 -7.16 -0.68 -20.92
N LEU A 288 -7.43 -0.20 -19.70
CA LEU A 288 -8.42 0.86 -19.46
C LEU A 288 -7.86 2.26 -19.78
N PHE A 289 -6.55 2.44 -19.64
CA PHE A 289 -5.83 3.69 -19.85
C PHE A 289 -4.60 3.45 -20.73
N PRO A 290 -4.79 3.16 -22.04
CA PRO A 290 -3.70 2.80 -22.95
C PRO A 290 -2.67 3.92 -23.16
N ASP A 291 -3.08 5.17 -22.96
CA ASP A 291 -2.18 6.34 -23.03
C ASP A 291 -1.38 6.55 -21.75
N SER A 292 -1.64 5.78 -20.68
CA SER A 292 -0.89 5.86 -19.44
C SER A 292 0.48 5.20 -19.54
N LYS A 293 1.41 5.65 -18.71
CA LYS A 293 2.75 5.09 -18.60
C LYS A 293 2.90 4.30 -17.31
N VAL A 294 3.65 3.20 -17.34
CA VAL A 294 3.86 2.37 -16.15
C VAL A 294 5.34 2.25 -15.83
N LEU A 295 5.69 2.76 -14.67
CA LEU A 295 7.00 2.59 -14.07
C LEU A 295 6.96 1.45 -13.06
N PHE A 296 8.01 0.65 -13.02
CA PHE A 296 8.25 -0.35 -11.99
C PHE A 296 9.53 -0.02 -11.24
N MET A 297 9.39 0.49 -10.03
CA MET A 297 10.55 0.81 -9.20
C MET A 297 11.01 -0.39 -8.38
N TYR A 298 12.29 -0.69 -8.47
CA TYR A 298 12.90 -1.77 -7.70
C TYR A 298 14.30 -1.36 -7.21
N ARG A 299 14.87 -2.22 -6.38
CA ARG A 299 16.14 -2.03 -5.69
C ARG A 299 16.78 -3.40 -5.48
N ASN A 300 18.07 -3.45 -5.17
CA ASN A 300 18.73 -4.62 -4.59
C ASN A 300 17.83 -5.28 -3.50
N GLY A 301 17.53 -6.57 -3.70
CA GLY A 301 16.60 -7.34 -2.87
C GLY A 301 17.10 -7.56 -1.45
N VAL A 302 18.41 -7.67 -1.26
CA VAL A 302 19.02 -7.71 0.09
C VAL A 302 18.77 -6.39 0.81
N LYS A 303 19.03 -5.24 0.17
CA LYS A 303 18.80 -3.92 0.79
C LYS A 303 17.31 -3.65 1.07
N VAL A 304 16.41 -4.18 0.24
CA VAL A 304 14.97 -4.18 0.51
C VAL A 304 14.66 -5.04 1.72
N GLY A 305 15.22 -6.25 1.81
CA GLY A 305 15.11 -7.14 2.97
C GLY A 305 15.54 -6.47 4.27
N ASP A 306 16.71 -5.83 4.29
CA ASP A 306 17.22 -5.06 5.43
C ASP A 306 16.25 -3.95 5.83
N SER A 307 15.78 -3.16 4.85
CA SER A 307 14.87 -2.06 5.12
C SER A 307 13.51 -2.52 5.63
N LEU A 308 12.92 -3.56 5.03
CA LEU A 308 11.65 -4.15 5.46
C LEU A 308 11.77 -4.79 6.85
N SER A 309 12.87 -5.49 7.13
CA SER A 309 13.10 -6.11 8.44
C SER A 309 13.12 -5.04 9.53
N LYS A 310 13.88 -3.94 9.36
CA LYS A 310 13.88 -2.77 10.27
C LYS A 310 12.50 -2.15 10.38
N ALA A 311 11.85 -1.89 9.24
CA ALA A 311 10.53 -1.27 9.19
C ALA A 311 9.46 -2.13 9.91
N SER A 312 9.56 -3.46 9.81
CA SER A 312 8.63 -4.39 10.46
C SER A 312 8.60 -4.21 11.98
N VAL A 313 9.72 -3.84 12.61
CA VAL A 313 9.75 -3.55 14.06
C VAL A 313 8.78 -2.42 14.40
N GLN A 314 8.66 -1.41 13.55
CA GLN A 314 7.76 -0.25 13.74
C GLN A 314 6.31 -0.52 13.28
N MET A 315 6.07 -1.63 12.56
CA MET A 315 4.76 -2.03 12.03
C MET A 315 4.32 -3.37 12.66
N PRO A 316 3.65 -3.34 13.83
CA PRO A 316 3.32 -4.55 14.57
C PRO A 316 2.52 -5.57 13.75
N ILE A 317 1.60 -5.10 12.90
CA ILE A 317 0.80 -5.98 12.02
C ILE A 317 1.73 -6.73 11.06
N LEU A 318 2.69 -6.03 10.44
CA LEU A 318 3.64 -6.65 9.51
C LEU A 318 4.49 -7.70 10.21
N ARG A 319 5.06 -7.34 11.36
CA ARG A 319 5.93 -8.22 12.12
C ARG A 319 5.20 -9.46 12.59
N MET A 320 4.00 -9.31 13.13
CA MET A 320 3.16 -10.44 13.53
C MET A 320 2.84 -11.33 12.34
N GLY A 321 2.49 -10.74 11.20
CA GLY A 321 2.34 -11.46 9.93
C GLY A 321 3.56 -12.32 9.64
N TYR A 322 4.75 -11.72 9.53
CA TYR A 322 5.98 -12.47 9.23
C TYR A 322 6.30 -13.54 10.26
N ILE A 323 6.11 -13.30 11.55
CA ILE A 323 6.32 -14.31 12.59
C ILE A 323 5.35 -15.48 12.42
N ILE A 324 4.08 -15.22 12.15
CA ILE A 324 3.07 -16.26 11.88
C ILE A 324 3.46 -17.06 10.63
N PHE A 325 3.89 -16.38 9.56
CA PHE A 325 4.40 -17.01 8.33
C PHE A 325 5.61 -17.93 8.62
N VAL A 326 6.51 -17.52 9.50
CA VAL A 326 7.71 -18.33 9.81
C VAL A 326 7.40 -19.48 10.77
N ILE A 327 6.61 -19.27 11.82
CA ILE A 327 6.56 -20.21 12.95
C ILE A 327 5.56 -21.35 12.74
N LEU A 328 4.41 -21.10 12.10
CA LEU A 328 3.27 -22.01 12.19
C LEU A 328 3.14 -22.88 10.93
N PRO A 329 3.58 -24.16 10.94
CA PRO A 329 3.61 -25.02 9.75
C PRO A 329 2.20 -25.39 9.25
N PHE A 330 1.21 -25.38 10.15
CA PHE A 330 -0.20 -25.56 9.78
C PHE A 330 -0.70 -24.47 8.84
N PHE A 331 -0.05 -23.30 8.83
CA PHE A 331 -0.35 -22.28 7.85
C PHE A 331 0.35 -22.50 6.52
N LEU A 332 1.25 -23.48 6.31
CA LEU A 332 1.93 -23.64 5.01
C LEU A 332 0.95 -23.76 3.83
N GLU A 333 -0.17 -24.46 4.01
CA GLU A 333 -1.24 -24.49 3.01
C GLU A 333 -1.92 -23.13 2.86
N GLN A 334 -2.16 -22.43 3.97
CA GLN A 334 -2.69 -21.07 3.95
C GLN A 334 -1.69 -20.03 3.42
N GLN A 335 -0.39 -20.28 3.50
CA GLN A 335 0.69 -19.46 2.97
C GLN A 335 0.80 -19.67 1.47
N ALA A 336 0.72 -20.92 1.01
CA ALA A 336 0.61 -21.24 -0.40
C ALA A 336 -0.67 -20.61 -0.98
N LYS A 337 -1.82 -20.78 -0.30
CA LYS A 337 -3.07 -20.09 -0.66
C LYS A 337 -2.93 -18.58 -0.57
N PHE A 338 -2.18 -18.02 0.37
CA PHE A 338 -1.95 -16.58 0.47
C PHE A 338 -1.08 -16.09 -0.69
N ALA A 339 -0.01 -16.80 -1.04
CA ALA A 339 0.85 -16.47 -2.18
C ALA A 339 0.09 -16.61 -3.49
N GLU A 340 -0.68 -17.68 -3.66
CA GLU A 340 -1.64 -17.84 -4.76
C GLU A 340 -2.69 -16.72 -4.73
N TYR A 341 -3.19 -16.35 -3.54
CA TYR A 341 -4.24 -15.36 -3.36
C TYR A 341 -3.78 -13.96 -3.74
N PHE A 342 -2.63 -13.55 -3.24
CA PHE A 342 -2.11 -12.20 -3.44
C PHE A 342 -1.38 -12.06 -4.76
N CYS A 343 -0.83 -13.15 -5.27
CA CYS A 343 0.19 -13.06 -6.28
C CYS A 343 0.02 -14.05 -7.44
N ASN A 344 -1.06 -14.84 -7.47
CA ASN A 344 -1.39 -15.82 -8.50
C ASN A 344 -0.18 -16.69 -8.90
N PHE A 345 0.55 -17.20 -7.90
CA PHE A 345 1.73 -18.03 -8.09
C PHE A 345 1.33 -19.50 -8.31
N PRO A 346 1.61 -20.09 -9.48
CA PRO A 346 1.25 -21.47 -9.77
C PRO A 346 2.07 -22.48 -8.95
N ASP A 347 3.32 -22.15 -8.64
CA ASP A 347 4.27 -23.09 -8.02
C ASP A 347 4.91 -22.52 -6.76
N HIS A 348 4.09 -22.09 -5.78
CA HIS A 348 4.65 -21.78 -4.46
C HIS A 348 5.19 -23.09 -3.86
N PRO A 349 6.51 -23.25 -3.70
CA PRO A 349 7.07 -24.42 -3.05
C PRO A 349 6.48 -24.46 -1.65
N ARG A 350 5.86 -25.56 -1.24
CA ARG A 350 5.33 -25.74 0.12
C ARG A 350 6.46 -25.87 1.15
N LYS A 351 7.44 -24.98 1.10
CA LYS A 351 8.60 -24.95 1.95
C LYS A 351 8.47 -23.76 2.90
N GLN A 352 8.78 -24.01 4.16
CA GLN A 352 8.76 -23.01 5.19
C GLN A 352 9.86 -21.99 4.95
N LEU A 353 9.52 -20.71 5.08
CA LEU A 353 10.50 -19.63 4.99
C LEU A 353 11.38 -19.64 6.27
N PRO A 354 12.70 -19.49 6.13
CA PRO A 354 13.64 -19.78 7.22
C PRO A 354 13.71 -18.66 8.27
N SER A 355 13.23 -17.45 7.94
CA SER A 355 13.31 -16.28 8.81
C SER A 355 12.36 -15.18 8.37
N VAL A 356 12.12 -14.20 9.26
CA VAL A 356 11.37 -12.97 8.92
C VAL A 356 12.10 -12.20 7.82
N TYR A 357 13.43 -12.20 7.85
CA TYR A 357 14.24 -11.61 6.80
C TYR A 357 14.00 -12.29 5.44
N GLY A 358 13.99 -13.62 5.45
CA GLY A 358 13.65 -14.45 4.29
C GLY A 358 12.29 -14.08 3.71
N CYS A 359 11.26 -13.86 4.54
CA CYS A 359 9.95 -13.36 4.10
C CYS A 359 10.03 -12.00 3.40
N CYS A 360 10.91 -11.10 3.87
CA CYS A 360 11.08 -9.78 3.26
C CYS A 360 11.70 -9.87 1.86
N VAL A 361 12.78 -10.63 1.70
CA VAL A 361 13.44 -10.86 0.40
C VAL A 361 12.53 -11.65 -0.55
N PHE A 362 11.81 -12.63 -0.02
CA PHE A 362 10.81 -13.40 -0.76
C PHE A 362 9.71 -12.49 -1.33
N THR A 363 9.18 -11.56 -0.53
CA THR A 363 8.19 -10.56 -0.98
C THR A 363 8.73 -9.70 -2.13
N TRP A 364 9.99 -9.28 -2.04
CA TRP A 364 10.66 -8.55 -3.13
C TRP A 364 10.72 -9.37 -4.42
N GLY A 365 11.19 -10.61 -4.34
CA GLY A 365 11.34 -11.49 -5.51
C GLY A 365 10.00 -11.84 -6.16
N MET A 366 8.94 -12.02 -5.36
CA MET A 366 7.59 -12.24 -5.88
C MET A 366 7.09 -11.08 -6.76
N VAL A 367 7.31 -9.85 -6.31
CA VAL A 367 6.85 -8.67 -7.04
C VAL A 367 7.72 -8.43 -8.27
N LEU A 368 9.04 -8.67 -8.18
CA LEU A 368 9.96 -8.60 -9.31
C LEU A 368 9.61 -9.64 -10.39
N TYR A 369 9.30 -10.87 -10.00
CA TYR A 369 8.84 -11.91 -10.93
C TYR A 369 7.64 -11.44 -11.75
N ARG A 370 6.65 -10.83 -11.10
CA ARG A 370 5.45 -10.34 -11.79
C ARG A 370 5.77 -9.24 -12.80
N TYR A 371 6.73 -8.36 -12.48
CA TYR A 371 7.23 -7.38 -13.45
C TYR A 371 7.85 -8.06 -14.68
N LEU A 372 8.74 -9.02 -14.48
CA LEU A 372 9.40 -9.76 -15.56
C LEU A 372 8.39 -10.53 -16.42
N GLU A 373 7.38 -11.15 -15.79
CA GLU A 373 6.31 -11.83 -16.50
C GLU A 373 5.51 -10.86 -17.39
N TRP A 374 5.18 -9.65 -16.90
CA TRP A 374 4.49 -8.64 -17.70
C TRP A 374 5.33 -8.14 -18.87
N ARG A 375 6.65 -7.97 -18.67
CA ARG A 375 7.58 -7.68 -19.77
C ARG A 375 7.58 -8.77 -20.83
N GLN A 376 7.68 -10.03 -20.43
CA GLN A 376 7.66 -11.18 -21.35
C GLN A 376 6.33 -11.28 -22.14
N LYS A 377 5.22 -10.83 -21.54
CA LYS A 377 3.92 -10.73 -22.21
C LYS A 377 3.77 -9.50 -23.10
N GLY A 378 4.81 -8.67 -23.24
CA GLY A 378 4.84 -7.51 -24.13
C GLY A 378 4.17 -6.25 -23.58
N PHE A 379 3.92 -6.16 -22.28
CA PHE A 379 3.37 -4.94 -21.69
C PHE A 379 4.42 -3.82 -21.65
N ASP A 380 4.01 -2.59 -22.00
CA ASP A 380 4.83 -1.37 -21.87
C ASP A 380 4.93 -0.96 -20.39
N ILE A 381 5.78 -1.68 -19.67
CA ILE A 381 6.23 -1.36 -18.32
C ILE A 381 7.75 -1.24 -18.33
N VAL A 382 8.29 -0.23 -17.67
CA VAL A 382 9.74 0.01 -17.63
C VAL A 382 10.29 -0.01 -16.21
N GLY A 383 11.48 -0.59 -16.06
CA GLY A 383 12.16 -0.70 -14.78
C GLY A 383 12.87 0.59 -14.40
N VAL A 384 12.79 0.97 -13.12
CA VAL A 384 13.56 2.05 -12.51
C VAL A 384 14.34 1.48 -11.34
N LYS A 385 15.66 1.37 -11.48
CA LYS A 385 16.53 0.86 -10.40
C LYS A 385 16.91 2.02 -9.48
N TYR A 386 16.59 1.89 -8.21
CA TYR A 386 16.91 2.90 -7.19
C TYR A 386 18.39 3.29 -7.17
N GLU A 387 19.28 2.30 -7.21
CA GLU A 387 20.72 2.54 -7.20
C GLU A 387 21.18 3.43 -8.37
N HIS A 388 20.62 3.21 -9.57
CA HIS A 388 20.94 4.02 -10.75
C HIS A 388 20.38 5.43 -10.59
N LEU A 389 19.10 5.54 -10.19
CA LEU A 389 18.44 6.82 -9.93
C LEU A 389 19.27 7.69 -8.97
N ILE A 390 19.74 7.15 -7.85
CA ILE A 390 20.52 7.95 -6.89
C ILE A 390 21.95 8.23 -7.37
N ALA A 391 22.53 7.37 -8.20
CA ALA A 391 23.89 7.55 -8.70
C ALA A 391 24.02 8.68 -9.74
N ASN A 392 22.98 8.87 -10.57
CA ASN A 392 22.92 9.95 -11.56
C ASN A 392 21.49 10.54 -11.63
N PRO A 393 21.06 11.30 -10.61
CA PRO A 393 19.64 11.61 -10.41
C PRO A 393 19.06 12.53 -11.47
N LYS A 394 19.81 13.55 -11.91
CA LYS A 394 19.34 14.45 -12.97
C LYS A 394 19.09 13.69 -14.26
N ARG A 395 20.11 12.99 -14.75
CA ARG A 395 20.03 12.26 -16.02
C ARG A 395 18.94 11.19 -16.00
N ASN A 396 18.86 10.42 -14.91
CA ASN A 396 17.83 9.41 -14.80
C ASN A 396 16.42 10.00 -14.72
N MET A 397 16.25 11.16 -14.10
CA MET A 397 14.97 11.87 -14.16
C MET A 397 14.64 12.43 -15.54
N GLU A 398 15.62 12.91 -16.32
CA GLU A 398 15.38 13.27 -17.73
C GLU A 398 14.82 12.07 -18.51
N ILE A 399 15.45 10.90 -18.39
CA ILE A 399 15.01 9.66 -19.06
C ILE A 399 13.60 9.24 -18.59
N ILE A 400 13.33 9.31 -17.28
CA ILE A 400 12.03 8.95 -16.72
C ILE A 400 10.94 9.93 -17.20
N LEU A 401 11.21 11.24 -17.20
CA LEU A 401 10.29 12.27 -17.66
C LEU A 401 9.99 12.11 -19.15
N GLU A 402 11.02 11.88 -19.97
CA GLU A 402 10.89 11.61 -21.41
C GLU A 402 9.99 10.38 -21.67
N HIS A 403 10.24 9.25 -20.99
CA HIS A 403 9.38 8.07 -21.09
C HIS A 403 7.92 8.37 -20.69
N CYS A 404 7.73 9.22 -19.68
CA CYS A 404 6.41 9.65 -19.23
C CYS A 404 5.74 10.68 -20.16
N GLY A 405 6.40 11.10 -21.24
CA GLY A 405 5.91 12.15 -22.14
C GLY A 405 5.88 13.52 -21.47
N LEU A 406 6.82 13.80 -20.58
CA LEU A 406 6.92 15.03 -19.80
C LEU A 406 8.20 15.82 -20.15
N PRO A 407 8.20 17.16 -19.99
CA PRO A 407 9.38 17.98 -20.23
C PRO A 407 10.59 17.58 -19.38
N THR A 408 11.69 17.23 -20.03
CA THR A 408 12.95 16.84 -19.37
C THR A 408 13.60 17.99 -18.58
N LEU A 409 13.28 19.25 -18.93
CA LEU A 409 13.73 20.44 -18.20
C LEU A 409 13.26 20.45 -16.73
N TRP A 410 12.21 19.70 -16.38
CA TRP A 410 11.76 19.55 -14.99
C TRP A 410 12.68 18.70 -14.12
N ALA A 411 13.65 17.99 -14.73
CA ALA A 411 14.57 17.11 -13.99
C ALA A 411 15.37 17.87 -12.93
N GLU A 412 15.76 19.12 -13.18
CA GLU A 412 16.53 19.92 -12.21
C GLU A 412 15.73 20.18 -10.93
N ALA A 413 14.50 20.69 -11.05
CA ALA A 413 13.62 20.96 -9.90
C ALA A 413 13.28 19.68 -9.12
N SER A 414 13.26 18.53 -9.80
CA SER A 414 12.99 17.24 -9.15
C SER A 414 14.05 16.83 -8.12
N LEU A 415 15.28 17.35 -8.24
CA LEU A 415 16.40 17.00 -7.37
C LEU A 415 16.23 17.49 -5.93
N ASP A 416 15.41 18.53 -5.71
CA ASP A 416 15.09 19.06 -4.38
C ASP A 416 14.51 17.99 -3.46
N ALA A 417 13.85 16.97 -4.02
CA ALA A 417 13.34 15.85 -3.25
C ALA A 417 14.44 15.04 -2.55
N LEU A 418 15.67 15.04 -3.07
CA LEU A 418 16.81 14.30 -2.51
C LEU A 418 17.46 15.01 -1.31
N VAL A 419 17.16 16.29 -1.10
CA VAL A 419 17.71 17.08 0.01
C VAL A 419 17.14 16.64 1.35
N SER A 420 15.91 16.13 1.35
CA SER A 420 15.18 15.77 2.57
C SER A 420 14.88 14.28 2.66
N ASP A 421 14.74 13.78 3.88
CA ASP A 421 14.25 12.42 4.08
C ASP A 421 12.80 12.32 3.64
N SER A 422 12.57 11.53 2.58
CA SER A 422 11.24 11.27 2.02
C SER A 422 10.23 10.72 3.03
N GLN A 423 10.71 10.18 4.15
CA GLN A 423 9.90 9.58 5.20
C GLN A 423 9.99 10.29 6.55
N ARG A 424 10.49 11.54 6.58
CA ARG A 424 10.76 12.33 7.81
C ARG A 424 9.59 12.44 8.79
N ASN A 425 8.36 12.51 8.29
CA ASN A 425 7.14 12.65 9.11
C ASN A 425 6.50 11.29 9.43
N SER A 426 7.26 10.20 9.41
CA SER A 426 6.75 8.85 9.64
C SER A 426 7.66 8.03 10.57
N PRO A 427 7.13 6.95 11.18
CA PRO A 427 7.94 5.96 11.89
C PRO A 427 9.00 5.27 11.01
N LEU A 428 8.93 5.47 9.68
CA LEU A 428 9.84 4.87 8.69
C LEU A 428 10.94 5.81 8.23
N SER A 429 11.07 7.01 8.82
CA SER A 429 12.17 7.94 8.53
C SER A 429 13.54 7.26 8.70
N MET A 430 14.55 7.71 7.97
CA MET A 430 15.93 7.27 8.12
C MET A 430 16.43 7.40 9.55
N LYS A 431 16.05 8.46 10.28
CA LYS A 431 16.40 8.65 11.70
C LYS A 431 15.92 7.48 12.55
N HIS A 432 14.62 7.15 12.47
CA HIS A 432 14.02 6.04 13.21
C HIS A 432 14.58 4.68 12.77
N LEU A 433 14.84 4.46 11.48
CA LEU A 433 15.38 3.19 11.00
C LEU A 433 16.85 2.98 11.36
N LYS A 434 17.67 4.04 11.39
CA LYS A 434 19.07 3.97 11.86
C LYS A 434 19.14 3.61 13.34
N ALA A 435 18.20 4.10 14.16
CA ALA A 435 18.12 3.72 15.57
C ALA A 435 17.82 2.22 15.80
N LEU A 436 17.40 1.49 14.76
CA LEU A 436 17.16 0.04 14.79
C LEU A 436 18.34 -0.77 14.24
N GLU A 437 19.45 -0.14 13.88
CA GLU A 437 20.64 -0.87 13.44
C GLU A 437 21.17 -1.79 14.54
N GLY A 438 21.52 -3.02 14.16
CA GLY A 438 21.89 -4.09 15.11
C GLY A 438 20.72 -4.78 15.82
N SER A 439 19.50 -4.21 15.80
CA SER A 439 18.31 -4.83 16.43
C SER A 439 17.61 -5.88 15.55
N VAL A 440 17.97 -5.95 14.26
CA VAL A 440 17.40 -6.87 13.29
C VAL A 440 18.46 -7.82 12.75
N GLU A 441 18.00 -9.01 12.37
CA GLU A 441 18.80 -10.00 11.66
C GLU A 441 19.32 -9.42 10.34
N THR A 442 20.60 -9.64 10.04
CA THR A 442 21.24 -9.33 8.76
C THR A 442 21.07 -10.48 7.78
N PHE A 443 21.13 -10.20 6.48
CA PHE A 443 21.07 -11.27 5.48
C PHE A 443 22.21 -12.28 5.63
N ASP A 444 21.83 -13.53 5.84
CA ASP A 444 22.71 -14.68 5.73
C ASP A 444 22.22 -15.51 4.52
N ILE A 445 23.04 -15.56 3.48
CA ILE A 445 22.70 -16.26 2.23
C ILE A 445 22.53 -17.77 2.44
N ASN A 446 23.29 -18.37 3.37
CA ASN A 446 23.22 -19.81 3.63
C ASN A 446 21.93 -20.13 4.38
N LYS A 447 21.59 -19.32 5.39
CA LYS A 447 20.31 -19.46 6.11
C LYS A 447 19.10 -19.24 5.22
N ASN A 448 19.22 -18.33 4.24
CA ASN A 448 18.15 -17.97 3.32
C ASN A 448 18.30 -18.61 1.93
N LYS A 449 19.14 -19.64 1.79
CA LYS A 449 19.44 -20.29 0.51
C LYS A 449 18.18 -20.70 -0.23
N ILE A 450 17.21 -21.26 0.49
CA ILE A 450 15.91 -21.63 -0.04
C ILE A 450 15.19 -20.45 -0.71
N VAL A 451 15.24 -19.25 -0.14
CA VAL A 451 14.60 -18.05 -0.71
C VAL A 451 15.33 -17.61 -1.96
N VAL A 452 16.66 -17.63 -1.92
CA VAL A 452 17.50 -17.28 -3.07
C VAL A 452 17.26 -18.24 -4.23
N ASP A 453 17.31 -19.54 -3.99
CA ASP A 453 17.07 -20.58 -5.01
C ASP A 453 15.71 -20.41 -5.69
N LEU A 454 14.68 -20.04 -4.94
CA LEU A 454 13.35 -19.81 -5.48
C LEU A 454 13.28 -18.55 -6.34
N ILE A 455 13.85 -17.44 -5.87
CA ILE A 455 13.86 -16.20 -6.64
C ILE A 455 14.69 -16.38 -7.90
N SER A 456 15.84 -17.05 -7.81
CA SER A 456 16.68 -17.41 -8.95
C SER A 456 15.90 -18.25 -9.97
N ALA A 457 15.20 -19.29 -9.52
CA ALA A 457 14.39 -20.13 -10.40
C ALA A 457 13.24 -19.36 -11.07
N TRP A 458 12.58 -18.47 -10.33
CA TRP A 458 11.43 -17.72 -10.84
C TRP A 458 11.81 -16.60 -11.79
N CYS A 459 12.79 -15.80 -11.40
CA CYS A 459 13.18 -14.60 -12.12
C CYS A 459 14.30 -14.87 -13.14
N GLY A 460 14.74 -16.13 -13.28
CA GLY A 460 15.85 -16.50 -14.16
C GLY A 460 17.17 -15.85 -13.75
N LEU A 461 17.41 -15.74 -12.44
CA LEU A 461 18.54 -14.98 -11.90
C LEU A 461 19.66 -15.89 -11.40
N ASP A 462 20.90 -15.42 -11.53
CA ASP A 462 22.04 -16.02 -10.85
C ASP A 462 21.87 -16.01 -9.33
N TYR A 463 22.53 -16.92 -8.63
CA TYR A 463 22.43 -17.08 -7.18
C TYR A 463 22.77 -15.80 -6.39
N ASP A 464 23.68 -14.96 -6.91
CA ASP A 464 24.07 -13.69 -6.29
C ASP A 464 23.23 -12.48 -6.73
N ALA A 465 22.30 -12.67 -7.68
CA ALA A 465 21.53 -11.60 -8.28
C ALA A 465 20.74 -10.70 -7.32
N PRO A 466 20.25 -11.14 -6.14
CA PRO A 466 19.63 -10.22 -5.20
C PRO A 466 20.50 -9.02 -4.79
N LYS A 467 21.82 -9.07 -5.01
CA LYS A 467 22.77 -8.00 -4.67
C LYS A 467 22.95 -6.92 -5.74
N ASP A 468 22.87 -7.21 -7.03
CA ASP A 468 23.08 -6.16 -8.03
C ASP A 468 22.38 -6.39 -9.38
N TYR A 469 21.27 -7.12 -9.35
CA TYR A 469 20.50 -7.38 -10.55
C TYR A 469 19.97 -6.09 -11.20
N VAL A 470 20.07 -6.03 -12.54
CA VAL A 470 19.39 -5.05 -13.38
C VAL A 470 18.30 -5.80 -14.14
N ALA A 471 17.04 -5.45 -13.88
CA ALA A 471 15.91 -6.11 -14.49
C ALA A 471 15.81 -5.75 -15.96
N GLU A 472 15.43 -6.71 -16.80
CA GLU A 472 15.18 -6.45 -18.22
C GLU A 472 14.16 -5.31 -18.39
N GLY A 473 14.39 -4.40 -19.34
CA GLY A 473 13.56 -3.22 -19.55
C GLY A 473 13.79 -2.08 -18.56
N THR A 474 14.88 -2.12 -17.78
CA THR A 474 15.28 -1.00 -16.93
C THR A 474 15.85 0.14 -17.77
N ILE A 475 15.29 1.34 -17.64
CA ILE A 475 15.68 2.52 -18.44
C ILE A 475 16.71 3.40 -17.73
N THR A 476 16.89 3.22 -16.42
CA THR A 476 17.85 4.03 -15.65
C THR A 476 19.28 3.55 -15.86
N VAL A 477 20.21 4.48 -15.96
CA VAL A 477 21.63 4.26 -16.27
C VAL A 477 22.51 4.36 -15.02
N PRO A 478 23.53 3.50 -14.89
CA PRO A 478 24.50 3.54 -13.79
C PRO A 478 25.43 4.76 -13.91
N LYS A 479 26.25 5.01 -12.87
CA LYS A 479 27.13 6.19 -12.78
C LYS A 479 28.18 6.26 -13.89
N ASP A 480 28.69 5.10 -14.31
CA ASP A 480 29.92 5.00 -15.10
C ASP A 480 29.68 4.71 -16.59
N GLU A 481 28.43 4.70 -17.06
CA GLU A 481 28.12 4.58 -18.48
C GLU A 481 28.15 5.95 -19.16
N THR A 482 29.13 6.15 -20.05
CA THR A 482 29.17 7.31 -20.95
C THR A 482 28.04 7.24 -22.00
N PRO A 483 27.55 8.39 -22.50
CA PRO A 483 26.35 8.48 -23.37
C PRO A 483 26.38 7.64 -24.65
N GLU A 484 27.56 7.26 -25.13
CA GLU A 484 27.76 6.65 -26.44
C GLU A 484 27.26 5.20 -26.56
N LYS A 485 27.00 4.51 -25.44
CA LYS A 485 26.53 3.10 -25.45
C LYS A 485 25.00 2.92 -25.42
N LEU A 486 24.22 3.98 -25.21
CA LEU A 486 22.76 3.89 -24.97
C LEU A 486 21.87 4.01 -26.21
N ILE A 487 22.44 4.16 -27.41
CA ILE A 487 21.66 4.34 -28.66
C ILE A 487 21.15 2.98 -29.24
N ARG A 488 21.15 1.90 -28.45
CA ARG A 488 20.67 0.57 -28.91
C ARG A 488 19.88 -0.17 -27.83
N ILE A 489 18.70 0.33 -27.45
CA ILE A 489 17.68 -0.44 -26.72
C ILE A 489 16.30 -0.12 -27.31
#